data_AF-A0A653A9A3-F1
#
_entry.id   AF-A0A653A9A3-F1
#
_cell.length_a   1.000
_cell.length_b   1.000
_cell.length_c   1.000
_cell.angle_alpha   90.00
_cell.angle_beta   90.00
_cell.angle_gamma   90.00
#
_symmetry.space_group_name_H-M   'P 1'
#
loop_
_entity.id
_entity.type
_entity.pdbx_description
1 polymer ?
#
loop_
_entity_poly.entity_id
_entity_poly.type
_entity_poly.pdbx_seq_one_letter_code
_entity_poly.pdbx_strand_id
1 'polypeptide(L)'
;MIRPGKVLAVLAVFFFVFGVLPAAAEVEQEKCPIMGYKPTEKLFVDYQGKRIYFCCASCPETFMKDPDTYLQKMREEGIFLEDSPDAVPGRGPGDGSKGDLKGGR
;
A
#
# COMPACT_ATOMS: atom_id res chain seq x y z
N MET A 1 18.57 -1.30 -43.87
CA MET A 1 19.43 -2.51 -43.72
C MET A 1 20.23 -2.37 -42.42
N ILE A 2 19.66 -2.77 -41.29
CA ILE A 2 20.29 -2.69 -39.96
C ILE A 2 21.16 -3.95 -39.81
N ARG A 3 22.48 -3.77 -39.64
CA ARG A 3 23.44 -4.89 -39.48
C ARG A 3 23.01 -5.77 -38.29
N PRO A 4 23.12 -7.11 -38.37
CA PRO A 4 22.62 -8.03 -37.34
C PRO A 4 23.18 -7.74 -35.94
N GLY A 5 24.42 -7.23 -35.82
CA GLY A 5 25.00 -6.80 -34.54
C GLY A 5 24.48 -5.47 -33.98
N LYS A 6 23.93 -4.57 -34.81
CA LYS A 6 23.32 -3.31 -34.37
C LYS A 6 21.89 -3.50 -33.85
N VAL A 7 21.17 -4.52 -34.34
CA VAL A 7 19.84 -4.89 -33.83
C VAL A 7 19.93 -5.37 -32.38
N LEU A 8 20.93 -6.18 -32.05
CA LEU A 8 21.16 -6.67 -30.69
C LEU A 8 21.51 -5.52 -29.71
N ALA A 9 22.32 -4.54 -30.15
CA ALA A 9 22.69 -3.39 -29.34
C ALA A 9 21.54 -2.39 -29.14
N VAL A 10 20.69 -2.17 -30.15
CA VAL A 10 19.53 -1.27 -30.04
C VAL A 10 18.43 -1.87 -29.17
N LEU A 11 18.25 -3.20 -29.18
CA LEU A 11 17.33 -3.90 -28.27
C LEU A 11 17.80 -3.86 -26.81
N ALA A 12 19.11 -3.95 -26.56
CA ALA A 12 19.68 -3.84 -25.22
C ALA A 12 19.52 -2.42 -24.62
N VAL A 13 19.62 -1.37 -25.44
CA VAL A 13 19.39 0.02 -25.01
C VAL A 13 17.90 0.30 -24.76
N PHE A 14 16.99 -0.34 -25.51
CA PHE A 14 15.55 -0.19 -25.31
C PHE A 14 15.07 -0.77 -23.97
N PHE A 15 15.63 -1.91 -23.53
CA PHE A 15 15.33 -2.50 -22.22
C PHE A 15 15.85 -1.67 -21.05
N PHE A 16 16.97 -0.98 -21.24
CA PHE A 16 17.60 -0.17 -20.19
C PHE A 16 16.90 1.19 -19.98
N VAL A 17 16.22 1.72 -21.01
CA VAL A 17 15.43 2.98 -20.89
C VAL A 17 13.99 2.73 -20.41
N PHE A 18 13.42 1.54 -20.64
CA PHE A 18 12.03 1.24 -20.28
C PHE A 18 11.85 0.39 -19.01
N GLY A 19 12.94 -0.12 -18.42
CA GLY A 19 12.89 -1.18 -17.40
C GLY A 19 13.00 -0.76 -15.93
N VAL A 20 12.98 0.54 -15.60
CA VAL A 20 13.13 1.00 -14.21
C VAL A 20 11.85 1.71 -13.76
N LEU A 21 10.88 0.91 -13.30
CA LEU A 21 9.75 1.37 -12.48
C LEU A 21 10.01 0.93 -11.02
N PRO A 22 10.48 1.82 -10.14
CA PRO A 22 10.47 1.55 -8.72
C PRO A 22 9.07 1.88 -8.19
N ALA A 23 8.26 0.86 -7.92
CA ALA A 23 7.07 0.98 -7.08
C ALA A 23 7.47 0.58 -5.66
N ALA A 24 8.16 1.49 -4.96
CA ALA A 24 8.40 1.35 -3.52
C ALA A 24 7.28 2.12 -2.81
N ALA A 25 6.36 1.39 -2.19
CA ALA A 25 5.28 1.94 -1.39
C ALA A 25 5.88 2.64 -0.16
N GLU A 26 5.68 3.94 -0.05
CA GLU A 26 6.10 4.77 1.07
C GLU A 26 4.86 5.02 1.92
N VAL A 27 4.90 4.70 3.21
CA VAL A 27 3.71 4.84 4.08
C VAL A 27 3.35 6.32 4.22
N GLU A 28 2.44 6.81 3.39
CA GLU A 28 2.08 8.23 3.28
C GLU A 28 1.06 8.66 4.36
N GLN A 29 0.55 7.71 5.16
CA GLN A 29 -0.41 8.01 6.21
C GLN A 29 0.24 8.70 7.42
N GLU A 30 -0.03 9.99 7.60
CA GLU A 30 0.56 10.78 8.69
C GLU A 30 -0.11 10.54 10.07
N LYS A 31 -1.41 10.22 10.10
CA LYS A 31 -2.22 10.14 11.33
C LYS A 31 -3.06 8.87 11.41
N CYS A 32 -3.19 8.31 12.61
CA CYS A 32 -4.10 7.21 12.91
C CYS A 32 -5.56 7.70 12.91
N PRO A 33 -6.50 7.05 12.21
CA PRO A 33 -7.89 7.50 12.14
C PRO A 33 -8.68 7.39 13.45
N ILE A 34 -8.21 6.57 14.39
CA ILE A 34 -8.89 6.38 15.68
C ILE A 34 -8.46 7.44 16.69
N MET A 35 -7.15 7.73 16.75
CA MET A 35 -6.56 8.52 17.83
C MET A 35 -5.76 9.74 17.37
N GLY A 36 -5.48 9.89 16.08
CA GLY A 36 -4.70 11.00 15.52
C GLY A 36 -3.19 10.94 15.75
N TYR A 37 -2.67 9.91 16.45
CA TYR A 37 -1.23 9.72 16.65
C TYR A 37 -0.54 9.15 15.41
N LYS A 38 0.80 9.23 15.39
CA LYS A 38 1.63 8.68 14.32
C LYS A 38 1.39 7.16 14.19
N PRO A 39 0.96 6.67 13.02
CA PRO A 39 0.72 5.26 12.82
C PRO A 39 2.04 4.49 12.69
N THR A 40 1.99 3.16 12.83
CA THR A 40 3.12 2.27 12.58
C THR A 40 2.83 1.38 11.38
N GLU A 41 3.86 1.15 10.55
CA GLU A 41 3.82 0.22 9.41
C GLU A 41 3.50 -1.24 9.80
N LYS A 42 3.61 -1.57 11.09
CA LYS A 42 3.39 -2.92 11.63
C LYS A 42 1.93 -3.25 11.91
N LEU A 43 1.10 -2.23 12.12
CA LEU A 43 -0.31 -2.38 12.48
C LEU A 43 -1.14 -1.74 11.38
N PHE A 44 -1.70 -2.56 10.50
CA PHE A 44 -2.51 -2.08 9.39
C PHE A 44 -3.69 -3.02 9.14
N VAL A 45 -4.68 -2.50 8.42
CA VAL A 45 -5.83 -3.23 7.92
C VAL A 45 -6.04 -2.82 6.48
N ASP A 46 -6.23 -3.80 5.60
CA ASP A 46 -6.60 -3.56 4.21
C ASP A 46 -8.13 -3.55 4.09
N TYR A 47 -8.70 -2.44 3.62
CA TYR A 47 -10.14 -2.25 3.49
C TYR A 47 -10.48 -1.43 2.24
N GLN A 48 -11.43 -1.93 1.43
CA GLN A 48 -11.81 -1.34 0.13
C GLN A 48 -10.61 -1.07 -0.81
N GLY A 49 -9.61 -1.96 -0.78
CA GLY A 49 -8.39 -1.82 -1.60
C GLY A 49 -7.47 -0.69 -1.16
N LYS A 50 -7.66 -0.15 0.05
CA LYS A 50 -6.78 0.81 0.71
C LYS A 50 -6.15 0.17 1.94
N ARG A 51 -4.91 0.53 2.25
CA ARG A 51 -4.22 0.13 3.47
C ARG A 51 -4.29 1.24 4.50
N ILE A 52 -4.88 0.93 5.65
CA ILE A 52 -5.04 1.84 6.78
C ILE A 52 -4.08 1.41 7.88
N TYR A 53 -3.18 2.29 8.29
CA TYR A 53 -2.23 2.06 9.37
C TYR A 53 -2.76 2.58 10.71
N PHE A 54 -2.30 1.99 11.81
CA PHE A 54 -2.77 2.30 13.15
C PHE A 54 -1.60 2.55 14.10
N CYS A 55 -1.84 3.33 15.15
CA CYS A 55 -0.83 3.62 16.18
C CYS A 55 -0.82 2.59 17.32
N CYS A 56 -1.87 1.76 17.45
CA CYS A 56 -2.08 0.89 18.61
C CYS A 56 -2.77 -0.43 18.24
N ALA A 57 -2.53 -1.51 19.00
CA ALA A 57 -3.08 -2.84 18.71
C ALA A 57 -4.60 -2.94 18.87
N SER A 58 -5.22 -2.07 19.66
CA SER A 58 -6.67 -2.00 19.86
C SER A 58 -7.40 -1.14 18.81
N CYS A 59 -6.65 -0.35 18.03
CA CYS A 59 -7.18 0.56 17.03
C CYS A 59 -7.86 -0.20 15.85
N PRO A 60 -7.30 -1.30 15.31
CA PRO A 60 -7.95 -2.10 14.26
C PRO A 60 -9.35 -2.61 14.62
N GLU A 61 -9.54 -3.14 15.83
CA GLU A 61 -10.83 -3.65 16.28
C GLU A 61 -11.89 -2.54 16.36
N THR A 62 -11.46 -1.34 16.76
CA THR A 62 -12.34 -0.17 16.83
C THR A 62 -12.69 0.31 15.42
N PHE A 63 -11.72 0.32 14.51
CA PHE A 63 -11.94 0.66 13.10
C PHE A 63 -12.93 -0.30 12.43
N MET A 64 -12.79 -1.61 12.66
CA MET A 64 -13.68 -2.61 12.07
C MET A 64 -15.14 -2.52 12.52
N LYS A 65 -15.45 -1.83 13.63
CA LYS A 65 -16.84 -1.62 14.06
C LYS A 65 -17.58 -0.63 13.17
N ASP A 66 -16.88 0.37 12.64
CA ASP A 66 -17.48 1.43 11.82
C ASP A 66 -16.44 2.03 10.83
N PRO A 67 -15.93 1.22 9.89
CA PRO A 67 -14.82 1.64 9.03
C PRO A 67 -15.22 2.79 8.09
N ASP A 68 -16.44 2.79 7.57
CA ASP A 68 -16.92 3.82 6.64
C ASP A 68 -16.92 5.23 7.27
N THR A 69 -17.33 5.34 8.54
CA THR A 69 -17.31 6.61 9.28
C THR A 69 -15.89 7.13 9.45
N TYR A 70 -14.94 6.25 9.81
CA TYR A 70 -13.54 6.66 9.96
C TYR A 70 -12.91 7.03 8.62
N LEU A 71 -13.19 6.29 7.55
CA LEU A 71 -12.72 6.62 6.20
C LEU A 71 -13.28 7.95 5.70
N GLN A 72 -14.53 8.28 6.02
CA GLN A 72 -15.10 9.57 5.67
C GLN A 72 -14.37 10.70 6.38
N LYS A 73 -14.13 10.58 7.70
CA LYS A 73 -13.33 11.54 8.46
C LYS A 73 -11.91 11.68 7.91
N MET A 74 -11.26 10.58 7.55
CA MET A 74 -9.93 10.62 6.93
C MET A 74 -9.93 11.43 5.64
N ARG A 75 -10.93 11.24 4.78
CA ARG A 75 -11.08 12.02 3.54
C ARG A 75 -11.30 13.50 3.81
N GLU A 76 -12.10 13.84 4.83
CA GLU A 76 -12.34 15.22 5.24
C GLU A 76 -11.10 15.89 5.84
N GLU A 77 -10.31 15.13 6.61
CA GLU A 77 -9.04 15.59 7.19
C GLU A 77 -7.87 15.58 6.20
N GLY A 78 -8.09 15.11 4.96
CA GLY A 78 -7.05 15.03 3.94
C GLY A 78 -5.98 13.98 4.24
N ILE A 79 -6.31 12.94 5.02
CA ILE A 79 -5.40 11.83 5.30
C ILE A 79 -5.41 10.89 4.10
N PHE A 80 -4.28 10.83 3.40
CA PHE A 80 -4.08 9.93 2.27
C PHE A 80 -3.88 8.48 2.76
N LEU A 81 -4.51 7.56 2.04
CA LEU A 81 -4.46 6.14 2.29
C LEU A 81 -3.72 5.47 1.14
N GLU A 82 -2.76 4.63 1.48
CA GLU A 82 -1.99 3.89 0.50
C GLU A 82 -2.89 2.86 -0.21
N ASP A 83 -2.62 2.58 -1.48
CA ASP A 83 -3.27 1.48 -2.17
C ASP A 83 -2.82 0.15 -1.57
N SER A 84 -3.78 -0.71 -1.25
CA SER A 84 -3.48 -2.03 -0.73
C SER A 84 -2.84 -2.86 -1.85
N PRO A 85 -1.73 -3.59 -1.59
CA PRO A 85 -1.13 -4.49 -2.58
C PRO A 85 -2.10 -5.60 -3.03
N ASP A 86 -3.18 -5.84 -2.29
CA ASP A 86 -4.23 -6.81 -2.59
C ASP A 86 -5.31 -6.26 -3.53
N ALA A 87 -5.33 -4.94 -3.74
CA ALA A 87 -6.20 -4.29 -4.71
C ALA A 87 -5.70 -4.45 -6.15
N VAL A 88 -4.50 -4.98 -6.36
CA VAL A 88 -3.88 -5.13 -7.69
C VAL A 88 -4.51 -6.32 -8.44
N PRO A 89 -5.29 -6.11 -9.52
CA PRO A 89 -5.85 -7.21 -10.29
C PRO A 89 -4.70 -8.04 -10.90
N GLY A 90 -4.60 -9.30 -10.49
CA GLY A 90 -3.57 -10.24 -10.96
C GLY A 90 -2.44 -10.52 -9.97
N ARG A 91 -2.37 -9.82 -8.83
CA ARG A 91 -1.70 -10.35 -7.64
C ARG A 91 -2.75 -11.21 -6.93
N GLY A 92 -2.48 -12.50 -6.75
CA GLY A 92 -3.41 -13.39 -6.03
C GLY A 92 -3.78 -12.76 -4.68
N PRO A 93 -4.96 -13.07 -4.11
CA PRO A 93 -5.39 -12.46 -2.87
C PRO A 93 -4.26 -12.62 -1.86
N GLY A 94 -3.62 -11.52 -1.45
CA GLY A 94 -2.95 -11.54 -0.17
C GLY A 94 -4.01 -11.98 0.81
N ASP A 95 -3.58 -12.91 1.64
CA ASP A 95 -4.32 -13.72 2.58
C ASP A 95 -5.05 -12.87 3.62
N GLY A 96 -6.00 -12.05 3.17
CA GLY A 96 -6.81 -11.11 3.91
C GLY A 96 -7.86 -11.79 4.77
N SER A 97 -7.46 -12.81 5.55
CA SER A 97 -8.37 -13.53 6.44
C SER A 97 -7.70 -14.22 7.61
N LYS A 98 -6.57 -13.71 8.13
CA LYS A 98 -6.17 -14.03 9.51
C LYS A 98 -5.14 -13.08 10.11
N GLY A 99 -5.62 -11.92 10.55
CA GLY A 99 -5.07 -11.26 11.73
C GLY A 99 -3.55 -11.09 11.74
N ASP A 100 -2.97 -10.53 10.67
CA ASP A 100 -1.62 -9.98 10.67
C ASP A 100 -1.55 -8.70 11.52
N LEU A 101 -2.02 -8.79 12.76
CA LEU A 101 -1.45 -8.01 13.85
C LEU A 101 0.01 -8.45 13.97
N LYS A 102 0.89 -7.93 13.11
CA LYS A 102 2.35 -8.03 13.29
C LYS A 102 2.75 -7.12 14.46
N GLY A 103 2.25 -7.44 15.64
CA GLY A 103 2.54 -6.78 16.90
C GLY A 103 3.92 -7.19 17.41
N GLY A 104 4.84 -6.23 17.39
CA GLY A 104 5.88 -6.00 18.41
C GLY A 104 6.72 -7.17 18.92
N ARG A 105 8.03 -7.09 18.67
CA ARG A 105 9.01 -7.27 19.74
C ARG A 105 9.63 -5.92 20.04
#